data_AF-A0A2J5HC31-F1
#
_entry.id   AF-A0A2J5HC31-F1
#
_cell.length_a   1.000
_cell.length_b   1.000
_cell.length_c   1.000
_cell.angle_alpha   90.00
_cell.angle_beta   90.00
_cell.angle_gamma   90.00
#
_symmetry.space_group_name_H-M   'P 1'
#
loop_
_entity.id
_entity.type
_entity.pdbx_description
1 polymer ?
#
loop_
_entity_poly.entity_id
_entity_poly.type
_entity_poly.pdbx_seq_one_letter_code
_entity_poly.pdbx_strand_id
1 'polypeptide(L)'
;VLGHGTAVFEDLRDYLSSLHRMQNRVSGRGYPGHGPVIPHATSKITEYIQHRQQREDEILRVLRYGKLDVGDDEPSPERKKSWTPLELVQVIYKNVPESLHLPASHGVIQVLNKLEEEGKVVHDGDSGRWRVSGRPSL
;
A
#
# COMPACT_ATOMS: atom_id res chain seq x y z
N VAL A 1 7.18 -4.02 -14.93
CA VAL A 1 7.07 -5.31 -14.20
C VAL A 1 8.44 -5.97 -14.20
N LEU A 2 8.93 -6.44 -13.05
CA LEU A 2 10.22 -7.11 -12.90
C LEU A 2 10.03 -8.63 -12.89
N GLY A 3 11.07 -9.37 -13.30
CA GLY A 3 11.10 -10.83 -13.20
C GLY A 3 11.14 -11.34 -11.76
N HIS A 4 11.65 -10.52 -10.83
CA HIS A 4 11.70 -10.80 -9.40
C HIS A 4 11.43 -9.53 -8.60
N GLY A 5 10.80 -9.65 -7.42
CA GLY A 5 10.44 -8.52 -6.57
C GLY A 5 9.38 -7.60 -7.21
N THR A 6 9.35 -6.34 -6.75
CA THR A 6 8.46 -5.28 -7.28
C THR A 6 9.26 -4.05 -7.69
N ALA A 7 8.75 -3.28 -8.65
CA ALA A 7 9.39 -2.04 -9.11
C ALA A 7 9.11 -0.85 -8.17
N VAL A 8 10.03 0.12 -8.21
CA VAL A 8 9.83 1.48 -7.69
C VAL A 8 9.09 2.31 -8.75
N PHE A 9 8.30 3.28 -8.31
CA PHE A 9 7.48 4.16 -9.13
C PHE A 9 7.40 5.53 -8.43
N GLU A 10 7.09 6.58 -9.19
CA GLU A 10 6.94 7.94 -8.64
C GLU A 10 5.54 8.15 -8.07
N ASP A 11 4.51 7.73 -8.81
CA ASP A 11 3.10 7.82 -8.42
C ASP A 11 2.41 6.44 -8.44
N LEU A 12 1.73 6.09 -7.34
CA LEU A 12 1.09 4.78 -7.18
C LEU A 12 -0.15 4.63 -8.07
N ARG A 13 -0.91 5.71 -8.25
CA ARG A 13 -2.17 5.70 -8.99
C ARG A 13 -1.91 5.48 -10.48
N ASP A 14 -0.97 6.21 -11.06
CA ASP A 14 -0.55 6.07 -12.45
C ASP A 14 0.10 4.70 -12.71
N TYR A 15 0.89 4.22 -11.75
CA TYR A 15 1.46 2.89 -11.80
C TYR A 15 0.38 1.80 -11.83
N LEU A 16 -0.61 1.86 -10.93
CA LEU A 16 -1.74 0.92 -10.90
C LEU A 16 -2.60 1.01 -12.15
N SER A 17 -2.91 2.21 -12.64
CA SER A 17 -3.63 2.42 -13.90
C SER A 17 -2.90 1.74 -15.06
N SER A 18 -1.58 1.89 -15.12
CA SER A 18 -0.74 1.25 -16.14
C SER A 18 -0.77 -0.28 -16.03
N LEU A 19 -0.69 -0.84 -14.82
CA LEU A 19 -0.80 -2.28 -14.60
C LEU A 19 -2.15 -2.84 -15.04
N HIS A 20 -3.27 -2.18 -14.71
CA HIS A 20 -4.61 -2.60 -15.16
C HIS A 20 -4.75 -2.54 -16.69
N ARG A 21 -4.18 -1.51 -17.33
CA ARG A 21 -4.14 -1.44 -18.81
C ARG A 21 -3.33 -2.59 -19.40
N MET A 22 -2.19 -2.94 -18.79
CA MET A 22 -1.36 -4.05 -19.25
C MET A 22 -2.04 -5.40 -19.05
N GLN A 23 -2.72 -5.61 -17.92
CA GLN A 23 -3.40 -6.88 -17.60
C GLN A 23 -4.36 -7.33 -18.71
N ASN A 24 -5.04 -6.37 -19.35
CA ASN A 24 -5.98 -6.62 -20.45
C ASN A 24 -5.34 -6.73 -21.84
N ARG A 25 -4.03 -6.48 -21.96
CA ARG A 25 -3.32 -6.37 -23.25
C ARG A 25 -2.16 -7.35 -23.41
N VAL A 26 -1.63 -7.89 -22.33
CA VAL A 26 -0.49 -8.81 -22.36
C VAL A 26 -0.92 -10.22 -21.98
N SER A 27 -0.37 -11.20 -22.67
CA SER A 27 -0.57 -12.63 -22.43
C SER A 27 0.72 -13.40 -22.73
N GLY A 28 0.81 -14.65 -22.26
CA GLY A 28 2.00 -15.48 -22.47
C GLY A 28 3.21 -15.03 -21.65
N ARG A 29 4.41 -15.18 -22.21
CA ARG A 29 5.67 -14.86 -21.52
C ARG A 29 5.96 -13.35 -21.53
N GLY A 30 6.49 -12.84 -20.43
CA GLY A 30 6.97 -11.47 -20.30
C GLY A 30 8.50 -11.41 -20.26
N TYR A 31 9.07 -10.41 -20.93
CA TYR A 31 10.51 -10.14 -20.96
C TYR A 31 10.78 -8.83 -20.21
N PRO A 32 10.98 -8.89 -18.89
CA PRO A 32 11.17 -7.68 -18.09
C PRO A 32 12.55 -7.07 -18.35
N GLY A 33 12.69 -5.76 -18.11
CA GLY A 33 14.00 -5.09 -18.20
C GLY A 33 15.01 -5.59 -17.15
N HIS A 34 14.53 -6.14 -16.03
CA HIS A 34 15.36 -6.75 -15.00
C HIS A 34 14.71 -8.03 -14.43
N GLY A 35 15.57 -8.97 -14.02
CA GLY A 35 15.17 -10.27 -13.49
C GLY A 35 14.91 -11.32 -14.58
N PRO A 36 14.50 -12.54 -14.19
CA PRO A 36 14.26 -13.64 -15.13
C PRO A 36 13.05 -13.38 -16.03
N VAL A 37 12.96 -14.14 -17.12
CA VAL A 37 11.77 -14.20 -17.96
C VAL A 37 10.56 -14.60 -17.11
N ILE A 38 9.44 -13.91 -17.31
CA ILE A 38 8.18 -14.17 -16.62
C ILE A 38 7.40 -15.20 -17.45
N PRO A 39 7.11 -16.41 -16.94
CA PRO A 39 6.40 -17.42 -17.72
C PRO A 39 4.96 -17.01 -18.09
N HIS A 40 4.28 -16.30 -17.17
CA HIS A 40 2.90 -15.84 -17.31
C HIS A 40 2.78 -14.37 -16.94
N ALA A 41 2.88 -13.48 -17.93
CA ALA A 41 2.90 -12.04 -17.75
C ALA A 41 1.64 -11.51 -17.04
N THR A 42 0.46 -11.99 -17.45
CA THR A 42 -0.83 -11.59 -16.86
C THR A 42 -0.90 -11.93 -15.38
N SER A 43 -0.53 -13.15 -14.99
CA SER A 43 -0.49 -13.56 -13.59
C SER A 43 0.46 -12.70 -12.76
N LYS A 44 1.64 -12.38 -13.31
CA LYS A 44 2.61 -11.52 -12.62
C LYS A 44 2.11 -10.09 -12.42
N ILE A 45 1.36 -9.56 -13.38
CA ILE A 45 0.71 -8.25 -13.24
C ILE A 45 -0.39 -8.29 -12.18
N THR A 46 -1.20 -9.36 -12.15
CA THR A 46 -2.21 -9.54 -11.10
C THR A 46 -1.58 -9.61 -9.72
N GLU A 47 -0.47 -10.34 -9.54
CA GLU A 47 0.30 -10.35 -8.28
C GLU A 47 0.75 -8.94 -7.88
N TYR A 48 1.21 -8.13 -8.85
CA TYR A 48 1.63 -6.76 -8.59
C TYR A 48 0.46 -5.89 -8.11
N ILE A 49 -0.70 -5.99 -8.77
CA ILE A 49 -1.91 -5.25 -8.38
C ILE A 49 -2.35 -5.66 -6.97
N GLN A 50 -2.45 -6.98 -6.71
CA GLN A 50 -2.85 -7.52 -5.42
C GLN A 50 -1.92 -7.12 -4.29
N HIS A 51 -0.60 -7.15 -4.53
CA HIS A 51 0.38 -6.74 -3.52
C HIS A 51 0.25 -5.25 -3.16
N ARG A 52 -0.13 -4.38 -4.11
CA ARG A 52 -0.39 -2.96 -3.84
C ARG A 52 -1.72 -2.76 -3.10
N GLN A 53 -2.77 -3.49 -3.48
CA GLN A 53 -4.05 -3.47 -2.77
C GLN A 53 -3.89 -3.94 -1.32
N GLN A 54 -3.14 -5.02 -1.08
CA GLN A 54 -2.85 -5.51 0.26
C GLN A 54 -2.25 -4.40 1.14
N ARG A 55 -1.33 -3.60 0.59
CA ARG A 55 -0.71 -2.49 1.33
C ARG A 55 -1.71 -1.39 1.70
N GLU A 56 -2.63 -1.07 0.79
CA GLU A 56 -3.74 -0.14 1.07
C GLU A 56 -4.61 -0.63 2.21
N ASP A 57 -4.99 -1.91 2.18
CA ASP A 57 -5.83 -2.53 3.19
C ASP A 57 -5.14 -2.58 4.56
N GLU A 58 -3.85 -2.90 4.59
CA GLU A 58 -3.00 -2.86 5.80
C GLU A 58 -2.98 -1.46 6.42
N ILE A 59 -2.74 -0.42 5.62
CA ILE A 59 -2.71 0.98 6.09
C ILE A 59 -4.06 1.41 6.63
N LEU A 60 -5.15 1.14 5.89
CA LEU A 60 -6.50 1.47 6.35
C LEU A 60 -6.85 0.73 7.64
N ARG A 61 -6.43 -0.53 7.79
CA ARG A 61 -6.66 -1.30 9.01
C ARG A 61 -5.92 -0.70 10.19
N VAL A 62 -4.64 -0.35 10.05
CA VAL A 62 -3.88 0.29 11.14
C VAL A 62 -4.46 1.67 11.48
N LEU A 63 -4.86 2.48 10.50
CA LEU A 63 -5.49 3.77 10.77
C LEU A 63 -6.82 3.64 11.55
N ARG A 64 -7.59 2.57 11.33
CA ARG A 64 -8.88 2.32 12.01
C ARG A 64 -8.73 1.67 13.38
N TYR A 65 -7.84 0.69 13.50
CA TYR A 65 -7.80 -0.24 14.63
C TYR A 65 -6.47 -0.21 15.39
N GLY A 66 -5.44 0.45 14.85
CA GLY A 66 -4.11 0.56 15.43
C GLY A 66 -3.22 -0.68 15.31
N LYS A 67 -3.71 -1.74 14.65
CA LYS A 67 -2.97 -2.99 14.42
C LYS A 67 -3.51 -3.75 13.21
N LEU A 68 -2.73 -4.70 12.72
CA LEU A 68 -3.10 -5.55 11.58
C LEU A 68 -3.95 -6.78 11.96
N ASP A 69 -3.69 -7.32 13.15
CA ASP A 69 -4.33 -8.52 13.69
C ASP A 69 -5.49 -8.06 14.59
N VAL A 70 -6.67 -7.91 13.99
CA VAL A 70 -7.91 -7.53 14.70
C VAL A 70 -8.84 -8.74 14.64
N GLY A 71 -9.18 -9.32 15.80
CA GLY A 71 -10.28 -10.28 15.88
C GLY A 71 -11.62 -9.54 15.75
N ASP A 72 -12.63 -10.18 15.14
CA ASP A 72 -13.93 -9.56 14.85
C ASP A 72 -14.60 -8.92 16.09
N ASP A 73 -14.31 -9.43 17.29
CA ASP A 73 -14.90 -9.01 18.56
C ASP A 73 -13.95 -8.22 19.49
N GLU A 74 -12.75 -7.84 19.04
CA GLU A 74 -11.78 -7.22 19.94
C GLU A 74 -12.08 -5.72 20.17
N PRO A 75 -12.36 -5.30 21.43
CA PRO A 75 -12.56 -3.89 21.73
C PRO A 75 -11.25 -3.13 21.45
N SER A 76 -11.34 -2.09 20.61
CA SER A 76 -10.17 -1.28 20.25
C SER A 76 -9.53 -0.71 21.53
N PRO A 77 -8.21 -0.90 21.77
CA PRO A 77 -7.52 -0.11 22.79
C PRO A 77 -7.63 1.38 22.45
N GLU A 78 -7.29 2.27 23.39
CA GLU A 78 -7.36 3.73 23.21
C GLU A 78 -6.99 4.14 21.78
N ARG A 79 -8.01 4.51 21.00
CA ARG A 79 -7.87 4.71 19.56
C ARG A 79 -6.99 5.92 19.33
N LYS A 80 -5.78 5.69 18.85
CA LYS A 80 -4.94 6.78 18.36
C LYS A 80 -5.68 7.50 17.23
N LYS A 81 -5.99 8.79 17.42
CA LYS A 81 -6.83 9.57 16.48
C LYS A 81 -6.17 9.80 15.12
N SER A 82 -4.84 9.79 15.06
CA SER A 82 -4.07 10.01 13.84
C SER A 82 -2.69 9.38 13.95
N TRP A 83 -2.00 9.17 12.83
CA TRP A 83 -0.76 8.40 12.70
C TRP A 83 0.28 9.13 11.85
N THR A 84 1.56 9.03 12.18
CA THR A 84 2.63 9.42 11.24
C THR A 84 2.94 8.25 10.30
N PRO A 85 3.54 8.50 9.12
CA PRO A 85 3.98 7.43 8.24
C PRO A 85 4.93 6.43 8.91
N LEU A 86 5.83 6.91 9.78
CA LEU A 86 6.78 6.05 10.48
C LEU A 86 6.09 5.15 11.52
N GLU A 87 5.07 5.66 12.22
CA GLU A 87 4.28 4.86 13.16
C GLU A 87 3.50 3.75 12.42
N LEU A 88 2.96 4.05 11.23
CA LEU A 88 2.34 3.03 10.37
C LEU A 88 3.36 1.98 9.93
N VAL A 89 4.57 2.41 9.56
CA VAL A 89 5.65 1.48 9.18
C VAL A 89 5.98 0.53 10.33
N GLN A 90 6.13 1.03 11.54
CA GLN A 90 6.47 0.19 12.71
C GLN A 90 5.43 -0.91 12.96
N VAL A 91 4.15 -0.63 12.71
CA VAL A 91 3.08 -1.64 12.85
C VAL A 91 3.08 -2.62 11.68
N ILE A 92 3.16 -2.13 10.44
CA ILE A 92 2.99 -2.95 9.25
C ILE A 92 4.25 -3.79 8.94
N TYR A 93 5.43 -3.23 9.17
CA TYR A 93 6.72 -3.83 8.91
C TYR A 93 7.37 -4.39 10.19
N LYS A 94 6.58 -4.81 11.19
CA LYS A 94 7.07 -5.33 12.48
C LYS A 94 8.12 -6.45 12.37
N ASN A 95 8.06 -7.23 11.29
CA ASN A 95 8.97 -8.36 11.01
C ASN A 95 10.11 -8.00 10.03
N VAL A 96 10.28 -6.73 9.69
CA VAL A 96 11.34 -6.24 8.79
C VAL A 96 12.37 -5.46 9.61
N PRO A 97 13.68 -5.61 9.34
CA PRO A 97 14.73 -4.87 10.06
C PRO A 97 14.46 -3.36 10.12
N GLU A 98 14.65 -2.75 11.28
CA GLU A 98 14.40 -1.31 11.51
C GLU A 98 15.20 -0.41 10.57
N SER A 99 16.39 -0.84 10.14
CA SER A 99 17.21 -0.13 9.15
C SER A 99 16.48 0.09 7.82
N LEU A 100 15.45 -0.71 7.52
CA LEU A 100 14.61 -0.59 6.32
C LEU A 100 13.32 0.18 6.55
N HIS A 101 13.00 0.60 7.78
CA HIS A 101 11.74 1.29 8.09
C HIS A 101 11.67 2.68 7.47
N LEU A 102 12.75 3.46 7.57
CA LEU A 102 12.78 4.79 6.97
C LEU A 102 12.62 4.71 5.43
N PRO A 103 13.35 3.85 4.69
CA PRO A 103 13.07 3.60 3.28
C PRO A 103 11.64 3.12 2.99
N ALA A 104 11.08 2.26 3.84
CA ALA A 104 9.72 1.74 3.68
C ALA A 104 8.63 2.83 3.83
N SER A 105 8.91 3.91 4.57
CA SER A 105 7.97 5.01 4.76
C SER A 105 7.57 5.69 3.45
N HIS A 106 8.45 5.71 2.45
CA HIS A 106 8.13 6.26 1.12
C HIS A 106 6.95 5.54 0.48
N GLY A 107 6.93 4.20 0.52
CA GLY A 107 5.83 3.41 -0.03
C GLY A 107 4.53 3.64 0.74
N VAL A 108 4.60 3.83 2.06
CA VAL A 108 3.44 4.17 2.89
C VAL A 108 2.88 5.56 2.52
N ILE A 109 3.74 6.55 2.31
CA ILE A 109 3.33 7.91 1.90
C ILE A 109 2.64 7.88 0.53
N GLN A 110 3.17 7.13 -0.44
CA GLN A 110 2.53 7.01 -1.76
C GLN A 110 1.11 6.44 -1.67
N VAL A 111 0.90 5.46 -0.78
CA VAL A 111 -0.44 4.91 -0.52
C VAL A 111 -1.34 5.93 0.17
N LEU A 112 -0.84 6.65 1.18
CA LEU A 112 -1.61 7.67 1.89
C LEU A 112 -2.07 8.79 0.96
N ASN A 113 -1.19 9.28 0.08
CA ASN A 113 -1.53 10.29 -0.93
C ASN A 113 -2.63 9.79 -1.87
N LYS A 114 -2.52 8.57 -2.40
CA LYS A 114 -3.57 7.95 -3.21
C LYS A 114 -4.90 7.86 -2.45
N LEU A 115 -4.86 7.43 -1.19
CA LEU A 115 -6.07 7.31 -0.35
C LEU A 115 -6.70 8.67 -0.02
N GLU A 116 -5.92 9.74 0.05
CA GLU A 116 -6.41 11.11 0.23
C GLU A 116 -7.13 11.63 -1.01
N GLU A 117 -6.54 11.41 -2.19
CA GLU A 117 -7.18 11.71 -3.48
C GLU A 117 -8.51 10.95 -3.63
N GLU A 118 -8.59 9.73 -3.10
CA GLU A 118 -9.82 8.93 -3.04
C GLU A 118 -10.78 9.34 -1.91
N GLY A 119 -10.41 10.31 -1.08
CA GLY A 119 -11.22 10.82 0.03
C GLY A 119 -11.40 9.83 1.19
N LYS A 120 -10.56 8.79 1.30
CA LYS A 120 -10.62 7.75 2.35
C LYS A 120 -9.84 8.13 3.61
N VAL A 121 -8.84 8.99 3.47
CA VAL A 121 -8.02 9.50 4.58
C VAL A 121 -7.89 11.02 4.46
N VAL A 122 -7.45 11.66 5.55
CA VAL A 122 -7.18 13.10 5.61
C VAL A 122 -5.78 13.29 6.20
N HIS A 123 -4.97 14.11 5.53
CA HIS A 123 -3.70 14.60 6.05
C HIS A 123 -3.89 15.90 6.84
N ASP A 124 -3.29 15.97 8.02
CA ASP A 124 -3.11 17.21 8.75
C ASP A 124 -1.71 17.78 8.42
N GLY A 125 -1.69 18.84 7.61
CA GLY A 125 -0.45 19.47 7.14
C GLY A 125 0.40 20.09 8.24
N ASP A 126 -0.19 20.47 9.38
CA ASP A 126 0.54 21.08 10.49
C ASP A 126 1.27 20.02 11.33
N SER A 127 0.62 18.87 11.56
CA SER A 127 1.18 17.79 12.37
C SER A 127 1.87 16.68 11.56
N GLY A 128 1.67 16.63 10.24
CA GLY A 128 2.15 15.55 9.37
C GLY A 128 1.44 14.22 9.62
N ARG A 129 0.25 14.25 10.23
CA ARG A 129 -0.47 13.06 10.70
C ARG A 129 -1.67 12.74 9.83
N TRP A 130 -1.97 11.45 9.76
CA TRP A 130 -2.99 10.87 8.88
C TRP A 130 -4.09 10.20 9.70
N ARG A 131 -5.32 10.30 9.23
CA ARG A 131 -6.49 9.63 9.84
C ARG A 131 -7.51 9.24 8.79
N VAL A 132 -8.36 8.27 9.11
CA VAL A 132 -9.49 7.93 8.24
C VAL A 132 -10.46 9.11 8.15
N SER A 133 -11.00 9.34 6.95
CA SER A 133 -12.07 10.32 6.73
C SER A 133 -13.32 9.92 7.52
N GLY A 134 -13.91 10.85 8.27
CA GLY A 134 -15.10 10.59 9.10
C GLY A 134 -16.42 10.41 8.33
N ARG A 135 -16.41 10.34 6.99
CA ARG A 135 -17.63 10.11 6.21
C ARG A 135 -17.84 8.62 6.02
N PRO A 136 -18.97 8.04 6.46
CA PRO A 136 -19.40 6.76 5.91
C PRO A 136 -19.69 7.00 4.43
N SER A 137 -19.08 6.20 3.57
CA SER A 137 -19.45 6.12 2.16
C SER A 137 -20.95 5.82 2.11
N LEU A 138 -21.72 6.74 1.53
CA LEU A 138 -23.15 6.57 1.24
C LEU A 138 -23.37 5.46 0.21
#